data_AF-A0A2V8V9X0-F1
#
_entry.id   AF-A0A2V8V9X0-F1
#
_cell.length_a   1.000
_cell.length_b   1.000
_cell.length_c   1.000
_cell.angle_alpha   90.00
_cell.angle_beta   90.00
_cell.angle_gamma   90.00
#
_symmetry.space_group_name_H-M   'P 1'
#
loop_
_entity.id
_entity.type
_entity.pdbx_description
1 polymer ?
#
loop_
_entity_poly.entity_id
_entity_poly.type
_entity_poly.pdbx_seq_one_letter_code
_entity_poly.pdbx_strand_id
1 'polypeptide(L)'
;MNSFSGTAPSRDCRFSKVVVTRYRIFLENRRLAAGTINGRLAAVRRLAYEAADAGLLSPELAAGVRRVKGAKKLGVRLGNWLTVEEARRFWQAPDPATLKGKRDRPILAVLLGCGLRRRELADLEFTHLQQREEHWAIVDLVGKGGHIRTVPVPDWAKATIDLWIAAAEISAGRLF
;
A
#
# COMPACT_ATOMS: atom_id res chain seq x y z
N MET A 1 59.45 -3.37 30.58
CA MET A 1 58.80 -4.47 29.84
C MET A 1 57.32 -4.13 29.72
N ASN A 2 56.92 -3.46 28.63
CA ASN A 2 55.53 -3.10 28.37
C ASN A 2 54.95 -4.09 27.36
N SER A 3 54.25 -5.10 27.84
CA SER A 3 53.48 -6.02 27.01
C SER A 3 52.11 -5.41 26.71
N PHE A 4 52.03 -4.70 25.58
CA PHE A 4 50.76 -4.41 24.91
C PHE A 4 50.20 -5.72 24.35
N SER A 5 49.24 -6.33 25.06
CA SER A 5 48.40 -7.38 24.50
C SER A 5 47.36 -6.74 23.57
N GLY A 6 47.63 -6.81 22.28
CA GLY A 6 46.67 -6.43 21.24
C GLY A 6 45.40 -7.26 21.36
N THR A 7 44.29 -6.58 21.60
CA THR A 7 42.95 -7.14 21.45
C THR A 7 42.75 -7.57 20.00
N ALA A 8 42.42 -8.85 19.80
CA ALA A 8 42.13 -9.43 18.50
C ALA A 8 41.04 -8.63 17.77
N PRO A 9 41.16 -8.41 16.45
CA PRO A 9 40.10 -7.75 15.68
C PRO A 9 38.81 -8.59 15.77
N SER A 10 37.77 -7.93 16.25
CA SER A 10 36.44 -8.50 16.47
C SER A 10 35.89 -9.13 15.18
N ARG A 11 35.25 -10.28 15.36
CA ARG A 11 34.58 -11.11 14.35
C ARG A 11 34.01 -10.30 13.19
N ASP A 12 34.41 -10.68 11.99
CA ASP A 12 33.92 -10.20 10.71
C ASP A 12 32.39 -10.43 10.61
N CYS A 13 31.61 -9.50 11.14
CA CYS A 13 30.16 -9.63 11.15
C CYS A 13 29.66 -9.41 9.72
N ARG A 14 29.37 -10.53 9.04
CA ARG A 14 28.81 -10.57 7.67
C ARG A 14 27.54 -9.73 7.52
N PHE A 15 26.86 -9.41 8.62
CA PHE A 15 25.68 -8.55 8.63
C PHE A 15 25.91 -7.28 9.44
N SER A 16 26.36 -6.23 8.75
CA SER A 16 26.74 -4.95 9.37
C SER A 16 26.27 -3.75 8.55
N LYS A 17 26.34 -2.55 9.14
CA LYS A 17 26.05 -1.27 8.47
C LYS A 17 26.80 -1.13 7.15
N VAL A 18 28.06 -1.57 7.10
CA VAL A 18 28.91 -1.46 5.91
C VAL A 18 28.36 -2.33 4.78
N VAL A 19 28.02 -3.58 5.08
CA VAL A 19 27.45 -4.52 4.09
C VAL A 19 26.11 -4.01 3.57
N VAL A 20 25.22 -3.52 4.45
CA VAL A 20 23.92 -2.98 4.03
C VAL A 20 24.07 -1.69 3.22
N THR A 21 25.09 -0.88 3.50
CA THR A 21 25.41 0.31 2.68
C THR A 21 25.90 -0.10 1.29
N ARG A 22 26.79 -1.10 1.19
CA ARG A 22 27.23 -1.66 -0.09
C ARG A 22 26.05 -2.25 -0.88
N TYR A 23 25.15 -2.94 -0.20
CA TYR A 23 23.92 -3.47 -0.82
C TYR A 23 23.05 -2.35 -1.38
N ARG A 24 22.88 -1.22 -0.67
CA ARG A 24 22.17 -0.05 -1.22
C ARG A 24 22.84 0.45 -2.50
N ILE A 25 24.15 0.66 -2.49
CA ILE A 25 24.90 1.16 -3.67
C ILE A 25 24.74 0.18 -4.84
N PHE A 26 24.82 -1.12 -4.58
CA PHE A 26 24.55 -2.15 -5.59
C PHE A 26 23.14 -2.02 -6.19
N LEU A 27 22.10 -1.78 -5.37
CA LEU A 27 20.74 -1.54 -5.86
C LEU A 27 20.60 -0.24 -6.65
N GLU A 28 21.32 0.82 -6.26
CA GLU A 28 21.39 2.11 -6.97
C GLU A 28 22.06 1.94 -8.34
N ASN A 29 23.16 1.19 -8.42
CA ASN A 29 23.86 0.89 -9.68
C ASN A 29 23.01 0.07 -10.65
N ARG A 30 22.08 -0.75 -10.14
CA ARG A 30 21.07 -1.44 -10.94
C ARG A 30 19.92 -0.54 -11.42
N ARG A 31 19.98 0.76 -11.14
CA ARG A 31 18.98 1.78 -11.53
C ARG A 31 17.55 1.44 -11.08
N LEU A 32 17.41 0.79 -9.92
CA LEU A 32 16.09 0.53 -9.34
C LEU A 32 15.46 1.82 -8.82
N ALA A 33 14.13 1.91 -8.88
CA ALA A 33 13.39 3.03 -8.32
C ALA A 33 13.65 3.15 -6.81
N ALA A 34 13.79 4.38 -6.30
CA ALA A 34 14.07 4.65 -4.89
C ALA A 34 13.06 3.98 -3.93
N GLY A 35 11.78 3.90 -4.32
CA GLY A 35 10.75 3.17 -3.56
C GLY A 35 11.06 1.69 -3.39
N THR A 36 11.52 1.03 -4.46
CA THR A 36 11.94 -0.38 -4.45
C THR A 36 13.15 -0.59 -3.54
N ILE A 37 14.16 0.29 -3.65
CA ILE A 37 15.36 0.23 -2.80
C ILE A 37 14.98 0.40 -1.32
N ASN A 38 14.15 1.39 -1.01
CA ASN A 38 13.73 1.65 0.36
C ASN A 38 12.87 0.53 0.92
N GLY A 39 12.02 -0.12 0.10
CA GLY A 39 11.28 -1.32 0.48
C GLY A 39 12.21 -2.49 0.83
N ARG A 40 13.23 -2.76 0.01
CA ARG A 40 14.24 -3.80 0.31
C ARG A 40 15.03 -3.49 1.57
N LEU A 41 15.47 -2.24 1.75
CA LEU A 41 16.16 -1.81 2.96
C LEU A 41 15.26 -1.90 4.21
N ALA A 42 13.96 -1.67 4.08
CA ALA A 42 13.02 -1.84 5.20
C ALA A 42 12.98 -3.29 5.69
N ALA A 43 12.94 -4.26 4.77
CA ALA A 43 13.00 -5.69 5.11
C ALA A 43 14.33 -6.05 5.81
N VAL A 44 15.47 -5.58 5.28
CA VAL A 44 16.79 -5.81 5.88
C VAL A 44 16.88 -5.21 7.29
N ARG A 45 16.37 -3.98 7.50
CA ARG A 45 16.35 -3.37 8.83
C ARG A 45 15.45 -4.13 9.81
N ARG A 46 14.30 -4.63 9.34
CA ARG A 46 13.41 -5.45 10.18
C ARG A 46 14.10 -6.75 10.58
N LEU A 47 14.76 -7.43 9.64
CA LEU A 47 15.53 -8.63 9.93
C LEU A 47 16.62 -8.39 10.99
N ALA A 48 17.35 -7.28 10.90
CA ALA A 48 18.37 -6.94 11.90
C ALA A 48 17.79 -6.71 13.29
N TYR A 49 16.60 -6.11 13.36
CA TYR A 49 15.89 -5.90 14.62
C TYR A 49 15.45 -7.23 15.24
N GLU A 50 14.76 -8.09 14.47
CA GLU A 50 14.33 -9.41 14.95
C GLU A 50 15.51 -10.31 15.35
N ALA A 51 16.63 -10.25 14.60
CA ALA A 51 17.85 -10.98 14.95
C ALA A 51 18.47 -10.50 16.26
N ALA A 52 18.37 -9.22 16.59
CA ALA A 52 18.81 -8.71 17.88
C ALA A 52 17.89 -9.14 19.02
N ASP A 53 16.57 -9.08 18.83
CA ASP A 53 15.59 -9.55 19.82
C ASP A 53 15.75 -11.07 20.09
N ALA A 54 16.16 -11.85 19.08
CA ALA A 54 16.47 -13.27 19.21
C ALA A 54 17.90 -13.57 19.73
N GLY A 55 18.71 -12.56 20.03
CA GLY A 55 20.09 -12.72 20.52
C GLY A 55 21.11 -13.19 19.46
N LEU A 56 20.73 -13.21 18.18
CA LEU A 56 21.59 -13.63 17.05
C LEU A 56 22.47 -12.49 16.52
N LEU A 57 22.13 -11.24 16.85
CA LEU A 57 22.88 -10.05 16.46
C LEU A 57 23.01 -9.11 17.66
N SER A 58 24.15 -8.43 17.82
CA SER A 58 24.26 -7.46 18.90
C SER A 58 23.32 -6.26 18.67
N PRO A 59 22.71 -5.69 19.72
CA PRO A 59 21.86 -4.50 19.60
C PRO A 59 22.56 -3.32 18.91
N GLU A 60 23.86 -3.15 19.14
CA GLU A 60 24.68 -2.08 18.55
C GLU A 60 24.82 -2.24 17.03
N LEU A 61 25.01 -3.48 16.56
CA LEU A 61 25.10 -3.80 15.13
C LEU A 61 23.74 -3.61 14.45
N ALA A 62 22.65 -4.07 15.08
CA ALA A 62 21.29 -3.85 14.59
C ALA A 62 20.96 -2.35 14.49
N ALA A 63 21.31 -1.56 15.51
CA ALA A 63 21.19 -0.10 15.49
C ALA A 63 22.06 0.55 14.39
N GLY A 64 23.24 -0.01 14.12
CA GLY A 64 24.08 0.38 12.99
C GLY A 64 23.39 0.18 11.64
N VAL A 65 22.79 -1.00 11.40
CA VAL A 65 22.04 -1.33 10.19
C VAL A 65 20.81 -0.43 10.03
N ARG A 66 20.08 -0.18 11.12
CA ARG A 66 18.89 0.70 11.12
C ARG A 66 19.20 2.12 10.64
N ARG A 67 20.40 2.64 10.97
CA ARG A 67 20.86 3.99 10.57
C ARG A 67 21.29 4.12 9.12
N VAL A 68 21.36 3.04 8.33
CA VAL A 68 21.66 3.14 6.89
C VAL A 68 20.58 3.98 6.23
N LYS A 69 20.95 5.08 5.58
CA LYS A 69 20.00 5.95 4.87
C LYS A 69 19.48 5.27 3.61
N GLY A 70 18.18 5.42 3.36
CA GLY A 70 17.54 4.97 2.13
C GLY A 70 18.00 5.76 0.90
N ALA A 71 17.65 5.26 -0.28
CA ALA A 71 17.85 5.99 -1.53
C ALA A 71 16.96 7.24 -1.54
N LYS A 72 17.51 8.38 -1.96
CA LYS A 72 16.77 9.64 -2.08
C LYS A 72 15.71 9.50 -3.16
N LYS A 73 14.47 9.80 -2.84
CA LYS A 73 13.39 9.92 -3.82
C LYS A 73 13.43 11.36 -4.37
N LEU A 74 14.10 11.55 -5.49
CA LEU A 74 14.15 12.84 -6.20
C LEU A 74 12.97 12.92 -7.18
N GLY A 75 12.33 14.09 -7.22
CA GLY A 75 11.16 14.36 -8.06
C GLY A 75 9.81 14.14 -7.36
N VAL A 76 8.83 14.97 -7.72
CA VAL A 76 7.41 14.72 -7.45
C VAL A 76 6.96 13.73 -8.51
N ARG A 77 6.35 12.60 -8.09
CA ARG A 77 5.64 11.75 -9.05
C ARG A 77 4.47 12.60 -9.52
N LEU A 78 4.57 13.23 -10.69
CA LEU A 78 3.40 13.78 -11.36
C LEU A 78 2.41 12.62 -11.44
N GLY A 79 1.35 12.69 -10.64
CA GLY A 79 0.30 11.69 -10.69
C GLY A 79 -0.29 11.70 -12.09
N ASN A 80 -0.81 10.56 -12.53
CA ASN A 80 -1.74 10.54 -13.65
C ASN A 80 -3.06 11.10 -13.12
N TRP A 81 -3.13 12.43 -12.98
CA TRP A 81 -4.34 13.12 -12.56
C TRP A 81 -5.28 13.18 -13.75
N LEU A 82 -6.52 12.76 -13.54
CA LEU A 82 -7.56 12.87 -14.55
C LEU A 82 -8.27 14.20 -14.37
N THR A 83 -8.59 14.89 -15.47
CA THR A 83 -9.61 15.95 -15.43
C THR A 83 -10.98 15.37 -15.09
N VAL A 84 -11.97 16.21 -14.78
CA VAL A 84 -13.34 15.75 -14.50
C VAL A 84 -13.93 15.02 -15.71
N GLU A 85 -13.63 15.48 -16.92
CA GLU A 85 -14.07 14.89 -18.18
C GLU A 85 -13.39 13.55 -18.43
N GLU A 86 -12.08 13.45 -18.17
CA GLU A 86 -11.34 12.19 -18.26
C GLU A 86 -11.82 11.17 -17.22
N ALA A 87 -12.03 11.60 -15.98
CA ALA A 87 -12.62 10.83 -14.91
C ALA A 87 -14.00 10.28 -15.30
N ARG A 88 -14.88 11.13 -15.86
CA ARG A 88 -16.20 10.74 -16.35
C ARG A 88 -16.12 9.72 -17.47
N ARG A 89 -15.29 9.97 -18.50
CA ARG A 89 -15.09 9.01 -19.60
C ARG A 89 -14.52 7.69 -19.10
N PHE A 90 -13.62 7.73 -18.11
CA PHE A 90 -12.95 6.56 -17.59
C PHE A 90 -13.91 5.57 -16.90
N TRP A 91 -14.72 6.02 -15.94
CA TRP A 91 -15.65 5.10 -15.27
C TRP A 91 -16.81 4.68 -16.18
N GLN A 92 -17.13 5.48 -17.20
CA GLN A 92 -18.16 5.18 -18.19
C GLN A 92 -17.69 4.33 -19.38
N ALA A 93 -16.40 4.00 -19.45
CA ALA A 93 -15.85 3.23 -20.57
C ALA A 93 -16.42 1.79 -20.71
N PRO A 94 -16.72 1.04 -19.64
CA PRO A 94 -17.25 -0.31 -19.80
C PRO A 94 -18.69 -0.34 -20.35
N ASP A 95 -18.97 -1.29 -21.25
CA ASP A 95 -20.24 -1.38 -21.99
C ASP A 95 -21.45 -1.71 -21.08
N PRO A 96 -22.43 -0.80 -20.91
CA PRO A 96 -23.58 -1.01 -20.03
C PRO A 96 -24.55 -2.09 -20.53
N ALA A 97 -24.46 -2.53 -21.78
CA ALA A 97 -25.30 -3.61 -22.31
C ALA A 97 -24.84 -5.00 -21.83
N THR A 98 -23.58 -5.14 -21.44
CA THR A 98 -23.02 -6.42 -20.98
C THR A 98 -23.08 -6.55 -19.46
N LEU A 99 -23.28 -7.77 -18.94
CA LEU A 99 -23.22 -8.03 -17.50
C LEU A 99 -21.86 -7.63 -16.92
N LYS A 100 -20.76 -7.90 -17.65
CA LYS A 100 -19.41 -7.50 -17.27
C LYS A 100 -19.29 -5.97 -17.15
N GLY A 101 -19.78 -5.21 -18.12
CA GLY A 101 -19.70 -3.75 -18.04
C GLY A 101 -20.62 -3.15 -16.98
N LYS A 102 -21.79 -3.76 -16.74
CA LYS A 102 -22.65 -3.41 -15.58
C LYS A 102 -21.93 -3.60 -14.24
N ARG A 103 -21.05 -4.59 -14.11
CA ARG A 103 -20.19 -4.79 -12.93
C ARG A 103 -18.98 -3.84 -12.90
N ASP A 104 -18.28 -3.70 -14.02
CA ASP A 104 -17.01 -2.99 -14.07
C ASP A 104 -17.21 -1.46 -13.92
N ARG A 105 -18.35 -0.91 -14.36
CA ARG A 105 -18.70 0.52 -14.16
C ARG A 105 -18.75 0.92 -12.68
N PRO A 106 -19.55 0.29 -11.81
CA PRO A 106 -19.57 0.62 -10.38
C PRO A 106 -18.24 0.34 -9.68
N ILE A 107 -17.47 -0.67 -10.10
CA ILE A 107 -16.09 -0.86 -9.60
C ILE A 107 -15.25 0.40 -9.84
N LEU A 108 -15.23 0.92 -11.07
CA LEU A 108 -14.48 2.13 -11.39
C LEU A 108 -15.07 3.37 -10.70
N ALA A 109 -16.39 3.48 -10.64
CA ALA A 109 -17.09 4.58 -10.00
C ALA A 109 -16.77 4.68 -8.49
N VAL A 110 -16.77 3.55 -7.77
CA VAL A 110 -16.45 3.51 -6.34
C VAL A 110 -14.97 3.81 -6.10
N LEU A 111 -14.07 3.21 -6.88
CA LEU A 111 -12.63 3.49 -6.76
C LEU A 111 -12.32 4.98 -6.96
N LEU A 112 -13.00 5.62 -7.92
CA LEU A 112 -12.79 7.03 -8.27
C LEU A 112 -13.52 7.99 -7.34
N GLY A 113 -14.82 7.77 -7.11
CA GLY A 113 -15.70 8.68 -6.38
C GLY A 113 -15.60 8.55 -4.86
N CYS A 114 -15.27 7.35 -4.36
CA CYS A 114 -15.13 7.08 -2.93
C CYS A 114 -13.66 6.93 -2.50
N GLY A 115 -12.71 6.88 -3.45
CA GLY A 115 -11.28 6.77 -3.14
C GLY A 115 -10.91 5.45 -2.44
N LEU A 116 -11.69 4.39 -2.65
CA LEU A 116 -11.41 3.07 -2.07
C LEU A 116 -10.14 2.49 -2.67
N ARG A 117 -9.40 1.74 -1.85
CA ARG A 117 -8.30 0.92 -2.34
C ARG A 117 -8.85 -0.35 -2.96
N ARG A 118 -8.08 -0.96 -3.88
CA ARG A 118 -8.45 -2.23 -4.52
C ARG A 118 -8.84 -3.34 -3.52
N ARG A 119 -8.13 -3.45 -2.39
CA ARG A 119 -8.43 -4.44 -1.34
C ARG A 119 -9.74 -4.09 -0.61
N GLU A 120 -9.90 -2.82 -0.25
CA GLU A 120 -11.11 -2.30 0.40
C GLU A 120 -12.36 -2.55 -0.47
N LEU A 121 -12.24 -2.37 -1.79
CA LEU A 121 -13.31 -2.69 -2.75
C LEU A 121 -13.62 -4.20 -2.82
N ALA A 122 -12.58 -5.04 -2.86
CA ALA A 122 -12.74 -6.49 -2.98
C ALA A 122 -13.36 -7.15 -1.74
N ASP A 123 -13.26 -6.49 -0.58
CA ASP A 123 -13.85 -6.91 0.68
C ASP A 123 -15.15 -6.12 0.99
N LEU A 124 -15.65 -5.30 0.05
CA LEU A 124 -16.85 -4.49 0.26
C LEU A 124 -18.11 -5.36 0.22
N GLU A 125 -18.83 -5.40 1.34
CA GLU A 125 -20.12 -6.08 1.46
C GLU A 125 -21.31 -5.11 1.32
N PHE A 126 -22.45 -5.67 0.92
CA PHE A 126 -23.73 -4.96 0.78
C PHE A 126 -24.12 -4.20 2.07
N THR A 127 -23.86 -4.79 3.23
CA THR A 127 -24.17 -4.24 4.57
C THR A 127 -23.40 -2.96 4.90
N HIS A 128 -22.28 -2.71 4.24
CA HIS A 128 -21.52 -1.47 4.43
C HIS A 128 -22.19 -0.27 3.75
N LEU A 129 -23.05 -0.48 2.73
CA LEU A 129 -23.78 0.59 2.07
C LEU A 129 -24.99 0.97 2.90
N GLN A 130 -24.93 2.16 3.51
CA GLN A 130 -26.00 2.67 4.37
C GLN A 130 -26.39 4.07 3.95
N GLN A 131 -27.68 4.38 4.09
CA GLN A 131 -28.18 5.74 3.95
C GLN A 131 -28.23 6.41 5.33
N ARG A 132 -27.64 7.59 5.45
CA ARG A 132 -27.60 8.41 6.67
C ARG A 132 -27.96 9.85 6.28
N GLU A 133 -28.98 10.41 6.93
CA GLU A 133 -29.43 11.79 6.68
C GLU A 133 -29.60 12.05 5.17
N GLU A 134 -30.31 11.14 4.49
CA GLU A 134 -30.56 11.14 3.03
C GLU A 134 -29.34 10.87 2.14
N HIS A 135 -28.12 10.89 2.66
CA HIS A 135 -26.89 10.62 1.93
C HIS A 135 -26.42 9.17 2.04
N TRP A 136 -25.89 8.61 0.95
CA TRP A 136 -25.30 7.27 0.97
C TRP A 136 -23.86 7.30 1.47
N ALA A 137 -23.48 6.28 2.23
CA ALA A 137 -22.13 6.10 2.74
C ALA A 137 -21.72 4.63 2.77
N ILE A 138 -20.43 4.36 2.58
CA ILE A 138 -19.76 3.11 2.92
C ILE A 138 -19.26 3.26 4.35
N VAL A 139 -19.86 2.52 5.28
CA VAL A 139 -19.52 2.59 6.71
C VAL A 139 -18.49 1.52 7.08
N ASP A 140 -17.85 1.71 8.23
CA ASP A 140 -16.97 0.72 8.87
C ASP A 140 -15.81 0.20 7.98
N LEU A 141 -15.34 1.03 7.04
CA LEU A 141 -14.28 0.64 6.12
C LEU A 141 -12.94 0.53 6.86
N VAL A 142 -12.41 -0.69 6.95
CA VAL A 142 -11.12 -0.96 7.59
C VAL A 142 -9.96 -0.72 6.62
N GLY A 143 -9.27 0.40 6.82
CA GLY A 143 -8.12 0.83 6.04
C GLY A 143 -6.78 0.27 6.53
N LYS A 144 -5.68 0.91 6.07
CA LYS A 144 -4.32 0.53 6.51
C LYS A 144 -4.22 0.58 8.03
N GLY A 145 -3.57 -0.41 8.64
CA GLY A 145 -3.25 -0.37 10.07
C GLY A 145 -4.48 -0.50 10.99
N GLY A 146 -5.62 -0.96 10.46
CA GLY A 146 -6.85 -1.14 11.23
C GLY A 146 -7.67 0.14 11.44
N HIS A 147 -7.33 1.25 10.77
CA HIS A 147 -8.09 2.49 10.87
C HIS A 147 -9.46 2.36 10.19
N ILE A 148 -10.52 2.53 10.96
CA ILE A 148 -11.91 2.50 10.49
C ILE A 148 -12.33 3.91 10.04
N ARG A 149 -13.01 4.01 8.90
CA ARG A 149 -13.59 5.26 8.42
C ARG A 149 -14.92 5.04 7.70
N THR A 150 -15.77 6.07 7.71
CA THR A 150 -16.95 6.17 6.85
C THR A 150 -16.61 7.01 5.64
N VAL A 151 -17.08 6.60 4.46
CA VAL A 151 -16.82 7.27 3.19
C VAL A 151 -18.15 7.63 2.53
N PRO A 152 -18.42 8.91 2.23
CA PRO A 152 -19.63 9.29 1.51
C PRO A 152 -19.60 8.72 0.08
N VAL A 153 -20.76 8.26 -0.39
CA VAL A 153 -20.94 7.72 -1.74
C VAL A 153 -21.69 8.76 -2.57
N PRO A 154 -21.05 9.34 -3.61
CA PRO A 154 -21.74 10.25 -4.51
C PRO A 154 -22.91 9.59 -5.23
N ASP A 155 -23.97 10.33 -5.49
CA ASP A 155 -25.20 9.81 -6.13
C ASP A 155 -24.94 9.12 -7.46
N TRP A 156 -24.03 9.67 -8.28
CA TRP A 156 -23.68 9.07 -9.56
C TRP A 156 -22.99 7.71 -9.41
N ALA A 157 -22.22 7.49 -8.32
CA ALA A 157 -21.61 6.20 -8.03
C ALA A 157 -22.67 5.23 -7.47
N LYS A 158 -23.54 5.71 -6.58
CA LYS A 158 -24.64 4.91 -6.04
C LYS A 158 -25.59 4.41 -7.13
N ALA A 159 -25.95 5.27 -8.09
CA ALA A 159 -26.77 4.88 -9.23
C ALA A 159 -26.16 3.72 -10.02
N THR A 160 -24.83 3.70 -10.20
CA THR A 160 -24.15 2.58 -10.88
C THR A 160 -24.14 1.30 -10.05
N ILE A 161 -24.03 1.42 -8.72
CA ILE A 161 -24.10 0.29 -7.80
C ILE A 161 -25.50 -0.33 -7.87
N ASP A 162 -26.55 0.48 -7.89
CA ASP A 162 -27.94 -0.01 -7.95
C ASP A 162 -28.24 -0.76 -9.24
N LEU A 163 -27.76 -0.26 -10.38
CA LEU A 163 -27.87 -0.95 -11.66
C LEU A 163 -27.17 -2.32 -11.63
N TRP A 164 -26.04 -2.44 -10.95
CA TRP A 164 -25.33 -3.69 -10.80
C TRP A 164 -26.04 -4.65 -9.84
N ILE A 165 -26.45 -4.17 -8.67
CA ILE A 165 -27.20 -4.95 -7.67
C ILE A 165 -28.45 -5.57 -8.31
N ALA A 166 -29.21 -4.77 -9.08
CA ALA A 166 -30.38 -5.25 -9.78
C ALA A 166 -30.04 -6.28 -10.87
N ALA A 167 -28.97 -6.05 -11.65
CA ALA A 167 -28.58 -6.95 -12.74
C ALA A 167 -27.94 -8.27 -12.26
N ALA A 168 -27.33 -8.27 -11.07
CA ALA A 168 -26.66 -9.41 -10.46
C ALA A 168 -27.49 -10.08 -9.35
N GLU A 169 -28.68 -9.56 -9.06
CA GLU A 169 -29.61 -10.05 -8.04
C GLU A 169 -28.95 -10.15 -6.65
N ILE A 170 -28.07 -9.20 -6.32
CA ILE A 170 -27.33 -9.18 -5.06
C ILE A 170 -28.26 -8.71 -3.94
N SER A 171 -28.51 -9.57 -2.96
CA SER A 171 -29.30 -9.24 -1.77
C SER A 171 -28.50 -9.31 -0.46
N ALA A 172 -27.33 -9.95 -0.48
CA ALA A 172 -26.44 -10.08 0.67
C ALA A 172 -25.00 -10.40 0.24
N GLY A 173 -24.05 -10.27 1.16
CA GLY A 173 -22.65 -10.66 0.96
C GLY A 173 -21.82 -9.63 0.21
N ARG A 174 -20.83 -10.11 -0.57
CA ARG A 174 -19.90 -9.25 -1.31
C ARG A 174 -20.60 -8.51 -2.44
N LEU A 175 -20.25 -7.25 -2.61
CA LEU A 175 -20.82 -6.41 -3.67
C LEU A 175 -20.25 -6.75 -5.05
N PHE A 176 -19.03 -7.30 -5.14
CA PHE A 176 -18.34 -7.61 -6.40
C PHE A 176 -17.65 -8.98 -6.38
#